data_AF-A0AA96HKM9-F1
#
_entry.id   AF-A0AA96HKM9-F1
#
_cell.length_a   1.000
_cell.length_b   1.000
_cell.length_c   1.000
_cell.angle_alpha   90.00
_cell.angle_beta   90.00
_cell.angle_gamma   90.00
#
_symmetry.space_group_name_H-M   'P 1'
#
loop_
_entity.id
_entity.type
_entity.pdbx_description
1 polymer ?
#
loop_
_entity_poly.entity_id
_entity_poly.type
_entity_poly.pdbx_seq_one_letter_code
_entity_poly.pdbx_strand_id
1 'polypeptide(L)'
;MSTQYSLFQLGWKTFFQQQLSLSELENHFIGRVSGVHKSHLDLLMEQGKRLIAYPKHLDTLTVGDWLVLDKENKPIRSLERLSLFSRKSAGKQSSEQLIAANIDTVMIVCSLNEDFNLNRIERYLALTQQSGAEAVVILSKADLCPDYEDKRYAVEKLNPFLPVFALNTLSTDVEQLTPWCKAGQTLTVVGSSGVGKSSLVNSLIGNGVQTTQAIRENDGKGKHTTTARSLHLLPQGGVILDTPGMREIQILADKENIEEVFTEIHQLANKCKFSDCKHENEPGCAVLEQVATGQIDARRLENYRKLIHEAEFNSISIAEKRAKEKSLSKFYHNTMIDSYKIKRGE
;
A
#
# COMPACT_ATOMS: atom_id res chain seq x y z
N MET A 1 -6.12 32.57 -12.30
CA MET A 1 -7.12 32.46 -11.22
C MET A 1 -6.55 31.52 -10.19
N SER A 2 -6.33 31.97 -8.95
CA SER A 2 -5.92 31.08 -7.85
C SER A 2 -7.09 30.14 -7.54
N THR A 3 -6.93 28.85 -7.81
CA THR A 3 -7.94 27.86 -7.43
C THR A 3 -8.04 27.85 -5.91
N GLN A 4 -9.17 28.31 -5.37
CA GLN A 4 -9.50 28.18 -3.95
C GLN A 4 -10.04 26.77 -3.71
N TYR A 5 -9.56 26.12 -2.67
CA TYR A 5 -10.01 24.81 -2.22
C TYR A 5 -10.60 24.97 -0.82
N SER A 6 -11.63 24.21 -0.48
CA SER A 6 -11.99 24.03 0.94
C SER A 6 -11.10 22.97 1.57
N LEU A 7 -10.85 23.04 2.87
CA LEU A 7 -10.16 21.95 3.59
C LEU A 7 -10.86 20.59 3.36
N PHE A 8 -12.19 20.58 3.31
CA PHE A 8 -12.97 19.37 3.06
C PHE A 8 -12.67 18.73 1.69
N GLN A 9 -12.54 19.54 0.63
CA GLN A 9 -12.09 19.04 -0.69
C GLN A 9 -10.64 18.52 -0.66
N LEU A 10 -9.82 19.04 0.25
CA LEU A 10 -8.47 18.55 0.47
C LEU A 10 -8.43 17.31 1.38
N GLY A 11 -9.56 16.71 1.76
CA GLY A 11 -9.62 15.51 2.60
C GLY A 11 -9.67 15.78 4.11
N TRP A 12 -10.04 17.00 4.53
CA TRP A 12 -10.19 17.32 5.94
C TRP A 12 -11.39 16.60 6.56
N LYS A 13 -11.24 16.17 7.80
CA LYS A 13 -12.20 15.34 8.55
C LYS A 13 -12.32 15.83 9.99
N THR A 14 -13.40 15.43 10.64
CA THR A 14 -13.63 15.70 12.07
C THR A 14 -12.48 15.23 12.96
N PHE A 15 -11.82 14.13 12.60
CA PHE A 15 -10.63 13.63 13.29
C PHE A 15 -9.51 14.68 13.40
N PHE A 16 -9.25 15.45 12.35
CA PHE A 16 -8.24 16.51 12.38
C PHE A 16 -8.77 17.77 13.08
N GLN A 17 -10.05 18.09 12.86
CA GLN A 17 -10.72 19.24 13.48
C GLN A 17 -10.66 19.19 15.02
N GLN A 18 -10.86 18.01 15.60
CA GLN A 18 -10.86 17.80 17.06
C GLN A 18 -9.49 17.99 17.71
N GLN A 19 -8.41 18.01 16.93
CA GLN A 19 -7.06 18.24 17.44
C GLN A 19 -6.70 19.72 17.55
N LEU A 20 -7.57 20.63 17.10
CA LEU A 20 -7.35 22.07 17.10
C LEU A 20 -7.99 22.71 18.33
N SER A 21 -7.26 23.61 18.97
CA SER A 21 -7.80 24.52 19.99
C SER A 21 -8.61 25.66 19.36
N LEU A 22 -9.46 26.33 20.14
CA LEU A 22 -10.22 27.50 19.67
C LEU A 22 -9.31 28.61 19.11
N SER A 23 -8.18 28.86 19.77
CA SER A 23 -7.21 29.86 19.31
C SER A 23 -6.55 29.47 17.98
N GLU A 24 -6.31 28.18 17.75
CA GLU A 24 -5.80 27.67 16.47
C GLU A 24 -6.83 27.84 15.35
N LEU A 25 -8.10 27.54 15.61
CA LEU A 25 -9.18 27.71 14.64
C LEU A 25 -9.35 29.16 14.18
N GLU A 26 -9.12 30.12 15.06
CA GLU A 26 -9.29 31.55 14.76
C GLU A 26 -8.06 32.20 14.12
N ASN A 27 -6.85 31.76 14.49
CA ASN A 27 -5.62 32.52 14.22
C ASN A 27 -4.59 31.79 13.35
N HIS A 28 -4.83 30.53 13.01
CA HIS A 28 -3.88 29.70 12.28
C HIS A 28 -4.44 29.23 10.94
N PHE A 29 -3.52 28.87 10.05
CA PHE A 29 -3.85 28.25 8.79
C PHE A 29 -3.57 26.76 8.84
N ILE A 30 -4.30 26.02 8.03
CA ILE A 30 -4.14 24.57 7.89
C ILE A 30 -3.62 24.27 6.49
N GLY A 31 -2.57 23.45 6.42
CA GLY A 31 -1.97 23.04 5.15
C GLY A 31 -1.79 21.54 5.07
N ARG A 32 -2.21 20.95 3.94
CA ARG A 32 -1.94 19.55 3.62
C ARG A 32 -0.65 19.45 2.83
N VAL A 33 0.25 18.56 3.24
CA VAL A 33 1.50 18.29 2.53
C VAL A 33 1.20 17.55 1.23
N SER A 34 1.41 18.21 0.09
CA SER A 34 1.30 17.62 -1.25
C SER A 34 2.62 17.12 -1.84
N GLY A 35 3.75 17.61 -1.31
CA GLY A 35 5.09 17.29 -1.78
C GLY A 35 6.11 17.45 -0.67
N VAL A 36 7.06 16.50 -0.61
CA VAL A 36 8.14 16.51 0.37
C VAL A 36 9.47 16.42 -0.35
N HIS A 37 10.30 17.44 -0.15
CA HIS A 37 11.65 17.56 -0.72
C HIS A 37 12.67 17.77 0.40
N LYS A 38 13.96 17.67 0.06
CA LYS A 38 15.06 17.79 1.05
C LYS A 38 15.11 19.14 1.77
N SER A 39 14.71 20.22 1.10
CA SER A 39 14.83 21.60 1.60
C SER A 39 13.50 22.30 1.80
N HIS A 40 12.41 21.79 1.24
CA HIS A 40 11.11 22.45 1.23
C HIS A 40 9.95 21.45 1.18
N LEU A 41 8.76 21.94 1.49
CA LEU A 41 7.49 21.24 1.37
C LEU A 41 6.57 22.02 0.42
N ASP A 42 5.76 21.28 -0.33
CA ASP A 42 4.65 21.81 -1.10
C ASP A 42 3.36 21.59 -0.31
N LEU A 43 2.64 22.66 -0.01
CA LEU A 43 1.38 22.64 0.74
C LEU A 43 0.19 23.00 -0.13
N LEU A 44 -0.94 22.32 0.11
CA LEU A 44 -2.27 22.74 -0.33
C LEU A 44 -3.01 23.33 0.87
N MET A 45 -3.47 24.57 0.70
CA MET A 45 -4.20 25.34 1.72
C MET A 45 -5.45 25.93 1.07
N GLU A 46 -6.39 26.45 1.86
CA GLU A 46 -7.58 27.11 1.30
C GLU A 46 -7.23 28.38 0.50
N GLN A 47 -6.15 29.04 0.91
CA GLN A 47 -5.58 30.21 0.25
C GLN A 47 -4.81 29.83 -1.03
N GLY A 48 -4.68 28.53 -1.33
CA GLY A 48 -4.01 28.00 -2.51
C GLY A 48 -2.74 27.21 -2.19
N LYS A 49 -1.90 27.02 -3.21
CA LYS A 49 -0.65 26.28 -3.08
C LYS A 49 0.44 27.14 -2.45
N ARG A 50 1.26 26.56 -1.59
CA ARG A 50 2.39 27.27 -0.97
C ARG A 50 3.63 26.40 -0.91
N LEU A 51 4.79 27.02 -1.11
CA LEU A 51 6.08 26.40 -0.87
C LEU A 51 6.66 26.98 0.42
N ILE A 52 7.10 26.11 1.32
CA ILE A 52 7.71 26.49 2.59
C ILE A 52 9.02 25.75 2.82
N ALA A 53 9.94 26.32 3.59
CA ALA A 53 11.15 25.62 3.99
C ALA A 53 10.82 24.38 4.84
N TYR A 54 11.62 23.32 4.71
CA TYR A 54 11.43 22.10 5.50
C TYR A 54 11.64 22.40 7.00
N PRO A 55 10.64 22.18 7.86
CA PRO A 55 10.74 22.48 9.28
C PRO A 55 11.55 21.40 10.01
N LYS A 56 12.81 21.67 10.29
CA LYS A 56 13.72 20.69 10.95
C LYS A 56 13.35 20.35 12.40
N HIS A 57 12.52 21.18 13.03
CA HIS A 57 12.08 20.98 14.42
C HIS A 57 10.87 20.03 14.52
N LEU A 58 10.21 19.72 13.40
CA LEU A 58 9.09 18.78 13.37
C LEU A 58 9.59 17.35 13.13
N ASP A 59 8.73 16.40 13.50
CA ASP A 59 8.92 15.00 13.16
C ASP A 59 9.02 14.78 11.64
N THR A 60 9.41 13.57 11.25
CA THR A 60 9.53 13.24 9.82
C THR A 60 8.16 13.36 9.15
N LEU A 61 8.07 14.25 8.16
CA LEU A 61 6.85 14.53 7.41
C LEU A 61 6.80 13.71 6.11
N THR A 62 5.59 13.37 5.69
CA THR A 62 5.31 12.69 4.43
C THR A 62 4.14 13.34 3.68
N VAL A 63 3.96 12.95 2.42
CA VAL A 63 2.82 13.42 1.62
C VAL A 63 1.52 12.96 2.28
N GLY A 64 0.56 13.88 2.39
CA GLY A 64 -0.74 13.67 3.02
C GLY A 64 -0.83 14.15 4.47
N ASP A 65 0.29 14.46 5.14
CA ASP A 65 0.29 15.05 6.47
C ASP A 65 -0.43 16.41 6.53
N TRP A 66 -0.98 16.74 7.69
CA TRP A 66 -1.60 18.02 7.97
C TRP A 66 -0.76 18.83 8.94
N LEU A 67 -0.56 20.11 8.62
CA LEU A 67 0.22 21.05 9.41
C LEU A 67 -0.65 22.22 9.88
N VAL A 68 -0.40 22.67 11.10
CA VAL A 68 -0.88 23.94 11.63
C VAL A 68 0.20 25.00 11.39
N LEU A 69 -0.19 26.12 10.80
CA LEU A 69 0.72 27.21 10.44
C LEU A 69 0.31 28.52 11.11
N ASP A 70 1.28 29.32 11.52
CA ASP A 70 1.01 30.68 12.03
C ASP A 70 0.55 31.64 10.91
N LYS A 71 0.27 32.90 11.29
CA LYS A 71 -0.13 33.96 10.34
C LYS A 71 0.93 34.26 9.27
N GLU A 72 2.20 33.98 9.55
CA GLU A 72 3.32 34.10 8.62
C GLU A 72 3.52 32.84 7.77
N ASN A 73 2.67 31.82 7.98
CA ASN A 73 2.68 30.50 7.36
C ASN A 73 3.93 29.68 7.67
N LYS A 74 4.45 29.81 8.89
CA LYS A 74 5.47 28.92 9.43
C LYS A 74 4.80 27.72 10.10
N PRO A 75 5.24 26.48 9.81
CA PRO A 75 4.72 25.29 10.49
C PRO A 75 5.03 25.33 11.99
N ILE A 76 3.98 25.21 12.79
CA ILE A 76 4.09 25.14 14.26
C ILE A 76 4.17 23.67 14.69
N ARG A 77 3.25 22.84 14.20
CA ARG A 77 3.15 21.41 14.51
C ARG A 77 2.44 20.63 13.41
N SER A 78 2.66 19.33 13.37
CA SER A 78 1.86 18.38 12.60
C SER A 78 0.67 17.86 13.42
N LEU A 79 -0.39 17.46 12.72
CA LEU A 79 -1.52 16.75 13.30
C LEU A 79 -1.23 15.24 13.34
N GLU A 80 -1.91 14.53 14.24
CA GLU A 80 -1.90 13.07 14.30
C GLU A 80 -2.45 12.49 13.00
N ARG A 81 -1.91 11.34 12.60
CA ARG A 81 -2.22 10.68 11.34
C ARG A 81 -3.38 9.71 11.53
N LEU A 82 -4.32 9.72 10.60
CA LEU A 82 -5.40 8.73 10.52
C LEU A 82 -4.88 7.39 9.98
N SER A 83 -3.93 7.44 9.05
CA SER A 83 -3.26 6.28 8.47
C SER A 83 -1.83 6.62 8.08
N LEU A 84 -0.96 5.61 8.02
CA LEU A 84 0.43 5.77 7.64
C LEU A 84 0.92 4.57 6.82
N PHE A 85 1.46 4.88 5.64
CA PHE A 85 2.22 3.94 4.83
C PHE A 85 3.70 4.24 4.98
N SER A 86 4.46 3.27 5.43
CA SER A 86 5.91 3.34 5.58
C SER A 86 6.56 2.04 5.10
N ARG A 87 7.88 2.08 4.88
CA ARG A 87 8.69 0.90 4.57
C ARG A 87 10.02 0.98 5.27
N LYS A 88 10.66 -0.16 5.53
CA LYS A 88 12.06 -0.18 5.97
C LYS A 88 12.96 0.19 4.79
N SER A 89 13.85 1.17 4.97
CA SER A 89 14.84 1.50 3.96
C SER A 89 15.99 0.48 3.94
N ALA A 90 16.52 0.18 2.75
CA ALA A 90 17.71 -0.66 2.62
C ALA A 90 18.96 0.16 3.01
N GLY A 91 19.62 -0.17 4.12
CA GLY A 91 20.78 0.57 4.61
C GLY A 91 21.39 0.04 5.91
N LYS A 92 22.54 0.59 6.34
CA LYS A 92 23.28 0.19 7.57
C LYS A 92 22.50 0.48 8.87
N GLN A 93 21.55 1.40 8.83
CA GLN A 93 20.53 1.62 9.85
C GLN A 93 19.20 1.39 9.13
N SER A 94 18.44 0.39 9.54
CA SER A 94 17.08 0.16 9.02
C SER A 94 16.18 1.26 9.54
N SER A 95 16.28 2.47 8.99
CA SER A 95 15.35 3.55 9.30
C SER A 95 14.07 3.35 8.52
N GLU A 96 12.96 3.54 9.21
CA GLU A 96 11.65 3.59 8.61
C GLU A 96 11.56 4.79 7.67
N GLN A 97 11.15 4.55 6.42
CA GLN A 97 10.92 5.55 5.41
C GLN A 97 9.41 5.71 5.23
N LEU A 98 8.90 6.90 5.56
CA LEU A 98 7.50 7.24 5.34
C LEU A 98 7.22 7.44 3.85
N ILE A 99 6.06 6.97 3.39
CA ILE A 99 5.64 7.02 1.99
C ILE A 99 4.46 7.97 1.81
N ALA A 100 3.41 7.79 2.63
CA ALA A 100 2.19 8.58 2.56
C ALA A 100 1.41 8.48 3.87
N ALA A 101 0.63 9.50 4.20
CA ALA A 101 -0.24 9.53 5.38
C ALA A 101 -1.66 9.97 5.01
N ASN A 102 -2.62 9.66 5.88
CA ASN A 102 -4.01 10.10 5.77
C ASN A 102 -4.67 9.69 4.44
N ILE A 103 -4.41 8.45 4.02
CA ILE A 103 -5.13 7.74 2.98
C ILE A 103 -6.29 6.99 3.63
N ASP A 104 -7.48 7.15 3.08
CA ASP A 104 -8.70 6.52 3.58
C ASP A 104 -8.97 5.18 2.90
N THR A 105 -8.67 5.11 1.60
CA THR A 105 -8.95 3.91 0.80
C THR A 105 -7.80 3.60 -0.16
N VAL A 106 -7.45 2.32 -0.22
CA VAL A 106 -6.53 1.74 -1.19
C VAL A 106 -7.32 1.00 -2.25
N MET A 107 -7.26 1.51 -3.49
CA MET A 107 -7.79 0.82 -4.67
C MET A 107 -6.73 -0.17 -5.19
N ILE A 108 -6.97 -1.46 -4.96
CA ILE A 108 -6.11 -2.56 -5.38
C ILE A 108 -6.52 -2.98 -6.79
N VAL A 109 -5.74 -2.60 -7.80
CA VAL A 109 -6.02 -2.91 -9.20
C VAL A 109 -5.31 -4.19 -9.62
N CYS A 110 -6.09 -5.17 -10.07
CA CYS A 110 -5.62 -6.42 -10.66
C CYS A 110 -6.25 -6.57 -12.06
N SER A 111 -5.48 -7.02 -13.04
CA SER A 111 -5.96 -7.17 -14.41
C SER A 111 -6.51 -8.58 -14.62
N LEU A 112 -7.67 -8.71 -15.26
CA LEU A 112 -8.36 -9.99 -15.49
C LEU A 112 -7.72 -10.87 -16.58
N ASN A 113 -6.68 -10.37 -17.25
CA ASN A 113 -5.86 -11.13 -18.19
C ASN A 113 -4.92 -12.13 -17.46
N GLU A 114 -3.81 -12.51 -18.10
CA GLU A 114 -2.82 -13.44 -17.55
C GLU A 114 -2.15 -13.01 -16.22
N ASP A 115 -2.33 -11.75 -15.77
CA ASP A 115 -1.79 -11.26 -14.50
C ASP A 115 -2.74 -11.42 -13.30
N PHE A 116 -3.92 -12.04 -13.48
CA PHE A 116 -4.84 -12.31 -12.37
C PHE A 116 -4.18 -13.22 -11.32
N ASN A 117 -4.06 -12.73 -10.09
CA ASN A 117 -3.32 -13.42 -9.04
C ASN A 117 -3.88 -13.14 -7.64
N LEU A 118 -4.55 -14.13 -7.06
CA LEU A 118 -5.11 -14.06 -5.70
C LEU A 118 -4.05 -13.82 -4.63
N ASN A 119 -2.88 -14.46 -4.74
CA ASN A 119 -1.80 -14.30 -3.78
C ASN A 119 -1.32 -12.84 -3.69
N ARG A 120 -1.33 -12.16 -4.84
CA ARG A 120 -0.95 -10.75 -4.94
C ARG A 120 -2.02 -9.83 -4.34
N ILE A 121 -3.30 -10.15 -4.54
CA ILE A 121 -4.41 -9.43 -3.89
C ILE A 121 -4.32 -9.59 -2.38
N GLU A 122 -4.18 -10.82 -1.86
CA GLU A 122 -4.00 -11.09 -0.42
C GLU A 122 -2.81 -10.31 0.17
N ARG A 123 -1.69 -10.20 -0.56
CA ARG A 123 -0.58 -9.33 -0.15
C ARG A 123 -0.99 -7.87 -0.03
N TYR A 124 -1.67 -7.30 -1.03
CA TYR A 124 -2.11 -5.90 -0.97
C TYR A 124 -3.15 -5.66 0.13
N LEU A 125 -4.01 -6.64 0.41
CA LEU A 125 -4.94 -6.58 1.54
C LEU A 125 -4.20 -6.49 2.88
N ALA A 126 -3.15 -7.31 3.08
CA ALA A 126 -2.38 -7.31 4.32
C ALA A 126 -1.68 -5.95 4.56
N LEU A 127 -1.22 -5.32 3.47
CA LEU A 127 -0.58 -4.01 3.51
C LEU A 127 -1.56 -2.87 3.74
N THR A 128 -2.76 -2.99 3.18
CA THR A 128 -3.83 -2.02 3.39
C THR A 128 -4.28 -2.06 4.85
N GLN A 129 -4.43 -3.27 5.41
CA GLN A 129 -4.80 -3.48 6.81
C GLN A 129 -3.81 -2.82 7.79
N GLN A 130 -2.49 -3.01 7.56
CA GLN A 130 -1.44 -2.38 8.37
C GLN A 130 -1.55 -0.85 8.47
N SER A 131 -2.03 -0.21 7.41
CA SER A 131 -2.15 1.25 7.37
C SER A 131 -3.39 1.80 8.07
N GLY A 132 -4.39 0.95 8.35
CA GLY A 132 -5.72 1.34 8.81
C GLY A 132 -6.65 1.90 7.71
N ALA A 133 -6.25 1.84 6.44
CA ALA A 133 -7.08 2.24 5.31
C ALA A 133 -8.03 1.12 4.87
N GLU A 134 -9.14 1.48 4.23
CA GLU A 134 -10.07 0.52 3.63
C GLU A 134 -9.52 0.00 2.29
N ALA A 135 -9.82 -1.26 1.95
CA ALA A 135 -9.45 -1.84 0.66
C ALA A 135 -10.66 -1.89 -0.29
N VAL A 136 -10.43 -1.55 -1.56
CA VAL A 136 -11.38 -1.79 -2.66
C VAL A 136 -10.64 -2.51 -3.78
N VAL A 137 -11.10 -3.69 -4.20
CA VAL A 137 -10.46 -4.44 -5.29
C VAL A 137 -11.12 -4.10 -6.62
N ILE A 138 -10.29 -3.76 -7.60
CA ILE A 138 -10.71 -3.44 -8.96
C ILE A 138 -10.08 -4.46 -9.90
N LEU A 139 -10.92 -5.31 -10.49
CA LEU A 139 -10.59 -6.25 -11.54
C LEU A 139 -10.73 -5.55 -12.90
N SER A 140 -9.63 -5.02 -13.41
CA SER A 140 -9.60 -4.23 -14.63
C SER A 140 -9.64 -5.10 -15.89
N LYS A 141 -9.96 -4.46 -17.02
CA LYS A 141 -10.06 -5.09 -18.35
C LYS A 141 -11.15 -6.17 -18.41
N ALA A 142 -12.27 -5.94 -17.72
CA ALA A 142 -13.42 -6.85 -17.72
C ALA A 142 -13.98 -7.09 -19.14
N ASP A 143 -13.85 -6.10 -20.03
CA ASP A 143 -14.18 -6.18 -21.44
C ASP A 143 -13.39 -7.26 -22.22
N LEU A 144 -12.24 -7.70 -21.69
CA LEU A 144 -11.37 -8.70 -22.32
C LEU A 144 -11.48 -10.10 -21.68
N CYS A 145 -12.37 -10.29 -20.70
CA CYS A 145 -12.46 -11.52 -19.91
C CYS A 145 -13.93 -11.97 -19.76
N PRO A 146 -14.46 -12.77 -20.70
CA PRO A 146 -15.87 -13.19 -20.66
C PRO A 146 -16.29 -13.93 -19.38
N ASP A 147 -15.34 -14.60 -18.72
CA ASP A 147 -15.47 -15.40 -17.51
C ASP A 147 -15.06 -14.63 -16.23
N TYR A 148 -15.11 -13.29 -16.22
CA TYR A 148 -14.61 -12.50 -15.09
C TYR A 148 -15.39 -12.73 -13.79
N GLU A 149 -16.65 -13.19 -13.84
CA GLU A 149 -17.47 -13.40 -12.65
C GLU A 149 -16.91 -14.50 -11.73
N ASP A 150 -16.38 -15.60 -12.28
CA ASP A 150 -15.74 -16.65 -11.48
C ASP A 150 -14.49 -16.12 -10.76
N LYS A 151 -13.71 -15.27 -11.45
CA LYS A 151 -12.55 -14.59 -10.88
C LYS A 151 -12.96 -13.57 -9.82
N ARG A 152 -14.07 -12.84 -10.03
CA ARG A 152 -14.64 -11.90 -9.05
C ARG A 152 -15.04 -12.64 -7.78
N TYR A 153 -15.79 -13.73 -7.94
CA TYR A 153 -16.23 -14.56 -6.83
C TYR A 153 -15.04 -15.18 -6.05
N ALA A 154 -13.97 -15.57 -6.75
CA ALA A 154 -12.75 -16.05 -6.08
C ALA A 154 -12.09 -14.99 -5.19
N VAL A 155 -12.18 -13.70 -5.56
CA VAL A 155 -11.70 -12.58 -4.74
C VAL A 155 -12.66 -12.29 -3.58
N GLU A 156 -13.97 -12.29 -3.82
CA GLU A 156 -14.99 -12.08 -2.77
C GLU A 156 -14.92 -13.15 -1.66
N LYS A 157 -14.53 -14.39 -2.00
CA LYS A 157 -14.28 -15.44 -1.02
C LYS A 157 -13.12 -15.15 -0.06
N LEU A 158 -12.18 -14.27 -0.43
CA LEU A 158 -11.07 -13.91 0.45
C LEU A 158 -11.57 -13.15 1.68
N ASN A 159 -12.58 -12.29 1.50
CA ASN A 159 -13.27 -11.55 2.54
C ASN A 159 -14.66 -11.11 2.03
N PRO A 160 -15.77 -11.61 2.63
CA PRO A 160 -17.13 -11.27 2.20
C PRO A 160 -17.51 -9.78 2.29
N PHE A 161 -16.78 -9.00 3.07
CA PHE A 161 -17.02 -7.55 3.24
C PHE A 161 -16.18 -6.70 2.28
N LEU A 162 -15.33 -7.32 1.46
CA LEU A 162 -14.46 -6.63 0.52
C LEU A 162 -15.26 -6.15 -0.70
N PRO A 163 -15.29 -4.84 -1.01
CA PRO A 163 -15.87 -4.36 -2.26
C PRO A 163 -14.99 -4.81 -3.44
N VAL A 164 -15.57 -5.58 -4.36
CA VAL A 164 -14.90 -6.07 -5.57
C VAL A 164 -15.66 -5.62 -6.81
N PHE A 165 -14.98 -4.93 -7.71
CA PHE A 165 -15.56 -4.42 -8.95
C PHE A 165 -14.80 -4.95 -10.16
N ALA A 166 -15.50 -5.56 -11.11
CA ALA A 166 -14.94 -5.88 -12.43
C ALA A 166 -15.31 -4.79 -13.42
N LEU A 167 -14.32 -4.02 -13.91
CA LEU A 167 -14.57 -2.79 -14.67
C LEU A 167 -13.67 -2.71 -15.91
N ASN A 168 -14.17 -2.09 -16.98
CA ASN A 168 -13.30 -1.48 -17.97
C ASN A 168 -12.88 -0.08 -17.47
N THR A 169 -11.61 0.08 -17.11
CA THR A 169 -11.09 1.36 -16.57
C THR A 169 -11.07 2.50 -17.59
N LEU A 170 -11.38 2.23 -18.86
CA LEU A 170 -11.47 3.21 -19.95
C LEU A 170 -12.92 3.58 -20.29
N SER A 171 -13.91 2.91 -19.70
CA SER A 171 -15.33 3.17 -19.93
C SER A 171 -15.95 3.97 -18.76
N THR A 172 -17.25 4.22 -18.84
CA THR A 172 -18.05 4.81 -17.76
C THR A 172 -18.22 3.88 -16.55
N ASP A 173 -17.75 2.62 -16.61
CA ASP A 173 -17.85 1.67 -15.50
C ASP A 173 -17.19 2.20 -14.21
N VAL A 174 -16.17 3.06 -14.35
CA VAL A 174 -15.48 3.70 -13.22
C VAL A 174 -16.41 4.55 -12.35
N GLU A 175 -17.60 4.94 -12.84
CA GLU A 175 -18.61 5.67 -12.06
C GLU A 175 -19.11 4.86 -10.85
N GLN A 176 -19.01 3.52 -10.89
CA GLN A 176 -19.31 2.65 -9.74
C GLN A 176 -18.41 2.96 -8.52
N LEU A 177 -17.25 3.57 -8.74
CA LEU A 177 -16.30 3.94 -7.68
C LEU A 177 -16.59 5.32 -7.06
N THR A 178 -17.60 6.05 -7.55
CA THR A 178 -18.00 7.37 -7.05
C THR A 178 -18.20 7.44 -5.53
N PRO A 179 -18.72 6.41 -4.83
CA PRO A 179 -18.85 6.46 -3.37
C PRO A 179 -17.55 6.79 -2.62
N TRP A 180 -16.39 6.36 -3.14
CA TRP A 180 -15.08 6.61 -2.54
C TRP A 180 -14.38 7.87 -3.08
N CYS A 181 -14.89 8.48 -4.15
CA CYS A 181 -14.28 9.63 -4.84
C CYS A 181 -14.84 11.00 -4.40
N LYS A 182 -15.54 11.06 -3.26
CA LYS A 182 -16.22 12.26 -2.77
C LYS A 182 -15.30 13.16 -1.96
N ALA A 183 -15.68 14.43 -1.82
CA ALA A 183 -15.02 15.35 -0.89
C ALA A 183 -14.88 14.76 0.52
N GLY A 184 -13.74 15.02 1.15
CA GLY A 184 -13.32 14.40 2.40
C GLY A 184 -12.60 13.06 2.25
N GLN A 185 -12.60 12.42 1.07
CA GLN A 185 -11.92 11.15 0.84
C GLN A 185 -10.54 11.31 0.21
N THR A 186 -9.58 10.52 0.68
CA THR A 186 -8.24 10.38 0.12
C THR A 186 -8.02 8.94 -0.31
N LEU A 187 -7.73 8.76 -1.60
CA LEU A 187 -7.56 7.49 -2.27
C LEU A 187 -6.10 7.30 -2.67
N THR A 188 -5.68 6.05 -2.79
CA THR A 188 -4.45 5.70 -3.52
C THR A 188 -4.72 4.48 -4.40
N VAL A 189 -3.88 4.27 -5.41
CA VAL A 189 -4.03 3.16 -6.37
C VAL A 189 -2.78 2.31 -6.36
N VAL A 190 -2.93 1.01 -6.09
CA VAL A 190 -1.84 0.02 -6.01
C VAL A 190 -2.12 -1.15 -6.95
N GLY A 191 -1.09 -1.94 -7.28
CA GLY A 191 -1.19 -3.06 -8.22
C GLY A 191 0.05 -3.21 -9.10
N SER A 192 0.17 -4.34 -9.82
CA SER A 192 1.30 -4.62 -10.71
C SER A 192 1.44 -3.59 -11.83
N SER A 193 2.61 -3.54 -12.47
CA SER A 193 2.76 -2.75 -13.70
C SER A 193 1.83 -3.28 -14.80
N GLY A 194 1.26 -2.39 -15.63
CA GLY A 194 0.42 -2.78 -16.78
C GLY A 194 -1.02 -3.22 -16.47
N VAL A 195 -1.44 -3.21 -15.20
CA VAL A 195 -2.80 -3.62 -14.79
C VAL A 195 -3.88 -2.53 -14.97
N GLY A 196 -3.55 -1.37 -15.52
CA GLY A 196 -4.54 -0.30 -15.76
C GLY A 196 -4.69 0.75 -14.66
N LYS A 197 -3.76 0.83 -13.69
CA LYS A 197 -3.77 1.88 -12.63
C LYS A 197 -3.82 3.30 -13.20
N SER A 198 -2.95 3.63 -14.16
CA SER A 198 -2.91 4.97 -14.76
C SER A 198 -4.18 5.28 -15.54
N SER A 199 -4.73 4.29 -16.25
CA SER A 199 -6.02 4.42 -16.94
C SER A 199 -7.13 4.74 -15.95
N LEU A 200 -7.21 4.02 -14.83
CA LEU A 200 -8.15 4.28 -13.76
C LEU A 200 -8.00 5.70 -13.19
N VAL A 201 -6.78 6.10 -12.81
CA VAL A 201 -6.52 7.44 -12.25
C VAL A 201 -6.94 8.53 -13.24
N ASN A 202 -6.61 8.38 -14.52
CA ASN A 202 -6.98 9.35 -15.56
C ASN A 202 -8.49 9.43 -15.75
N SER A 203 -9.19 8.29 -15.78
CA SER A 203 -10.65 8.25 -15.91
C SER A 203 -11.33 8.90 -14.70
N LEU A 204 -10.83 8.69 -13.49
CA LEU A 204 -11.37 9.30 -12.26
C LEU A 204 -11.13 10.82 -12.19
N ILE A 205 -9.95 11.30 -12.60
CA ILE A 205 -9.66 12.74 -12.67
C ILE A 205 -10.52 13.43 -13.75
N GLY A 206 -11.06 12.66 -14.70
CA GLY A 206 -11.78 13.16 -15.86
C GLY A 206 -10.81 13.48 -17.00
N ASN A 207 -11.20 13.10 -18.22
CA ASN A 207 -10.42 13.16 -19.47
C ASN A 207 -9.96 14.58 -19.93
N GLY A 208 -9.88 15.57 -19.03
CA GLY A 208 -9.53 16.96 -19.33
C GLY A 208 -8.24 17.51 -18.70
N VAL A 209 -7.53 16.78 -17.82
CA VAL A 209 -6.36 17.35 -17.10
C VAL A 209 -5.04 16.62 -17.38
N GLN A 210 -5.07 15.40 -17.89
CA GLN A 210 -3.91 14.82 -18.56
C GLN A 210 -4.29 14.51 -19.99
N THR A 211 -4.02 15.47 -20.88
CA THR A 211 -3.75 15.14 -22.27
C THR A 211 -2.78 13.99 -22.23
N THR A 212 -3.24 12.83 -22.67
CA THR A 212 -2.41 11.72 -23.09
C THR A 212 -1.21 12.33 -23.82
N GLN A 213 -0.05 12.38 -23.16
CA GLN A 213 1.17 12.18 -23.91
C GLN A 213 0.95 10.80 -24.51
N ALA A 214 0.53 10.84 -25.77
CA ALA A 214 0.26 9.69 -26.58
C ALA A 214 1.34 8.66 -26.27
N ILE A 215 0.88 7.43 -26.11
CA ILE A 215 1.69 6.22 -26.11
C ILE A 215 2.85 6.48 -27.08
N ARG A 216 4.06 6.72 -26.54
CA ARG A 216 5.26 6.60 -27.36
C ARG A 216 5.40 5.11 -27.58
N GLU A 217 4.71 4.63 -28.61
CA GLU A 217 4.98 3.40 -29.31
C GLU A 217 6.41 3.52 -29.85
N ASN A 218 7.39 3.23 -29.01
CA ASN A 218 8.75 2.80 -29.35
C ASN A 218 9.60 2.85 -28.08
N ASP A 219 9.51 1.79 -27.30
CA ASP A 219 10.66 0.97 -26.96
C ASP A 219 10.20 -0.09 -25.96
N GLY A 220 10.42 -1.37 -26.29
CA GLY A 220 10.06 -2.55 -25.50
C GLY A 220 10.80 -2.69 -24.16
N LYS A 221 11.07 -1.57 -23.48
CA LYS A 221 11.66 -1.46 -22.14
C LYS A 221 10.93 -0.33 -21.41
N GLY A 222 9.72 -0.65 -20.95
CA GLY A 222 8.80 0.29 -20.28
C GLY A 222 9.44 0.99 -19.09
N LYS A 223 9.84 2.24 -19.29
CA LYS A 223 10.27 3.16 -18.22
C LYS A 223 9.20 4.23 -18.06
N HIS A 224 8.06 3.85 -17.47
CA HIS A 224 7.01 4.79 -17.08
C HIS A 224 7.51 5.63 -15.90
N THR A 225 8.11 6.78 -16.21
CA THR A 225 8.71 7.66 -15.19
C THR A 225 7.71 8.76 -14.84
N THR A 226 6.71 8.47 -14.01
CA THR A 226 5.93 9.52 -13.33
C THR A 226 6.75 9.95 -12.10
N THR A 227 7.59 10.98 -12.27
CA THR A 227 8.61 11.40 -11.27
C THR A 227 8.09 12.36 -10.19
N ALA A 228 6.84 12.81 -10.25
CA ALA A 228 6.28 13.70 -9.23
C ALA A 228 5.45 12.90 -8.21
N ARG A 229 5.68 13.16 -6.92
CA ARG A 229 4.74 12.86 -5.84
C ARG A 229 3.62 13.88 -5.97
N SER A 230 2.39 13.47 -6.26
CA SER A 230 1.31 14.43 -6.48
C SER A 230 -0.01 13.99 -5.83
N LEU A 231 -0.60 14.92 -5.09
CA LEU A 231 -2.03 14.91 -4.75
C LEU A 231 -2.80 15.47 -5.95
N HIS A 232 -3.75 14.69 -6.46
CA HIS A 232 -4.64 15.06 -7.54
C HIS A 232 -6.05 15.23 -7.00
N LEU A 233 -6.69 16.37 -7.26
CA LEU A 233 -8.08 16.58 -6.90
C LEU A 233 -8.98 15.97 -7.97
N LEU A 234 -9.99 15.25 -7.51
CA LEU A 234 -11.04 14.69 -8.34
C LEU A 234 -12.13 15.73 -8.59
N PRO A 235 -12.79 15.73 -9.76
CA PRO A 235 -13.91 16.61 -10.04
C PRO A 235 -15.04 16.51 -9.01
N GLN A 236 -15.24 15.32 -8.44
CA GLN A 236 -16.26 15.02 -7.43
C GLN A 236 -15.83 15.41 -5.99
N GLY A 237 -14.60 15.91 -5.83
CA GLY A 237 -14.07 16.48 -4.59
C GLY A 237 -13.10 15.61 -3.79
N GLY A 238 -12.94 14.33 -4.12
CA GLY A 238 -11.93 13.46 -3.48
C GLY A 238 -10.50 13.78 -3.90
N VAL A 239 -9.52 13.16 -3.24
CA VAL A 239 -8.09 13.34 -3.52
C VAL A 239 -7.46 11.99 -3.88
N ILE A 240 -6.75 11.89 -5.01
CA ILE A 240 -5.87 10.76 -5.31
C ILE A 240 -4.43 11.12 -4.92
N LEU A 241 -3.86 10.32 -4.03
CA LEU A 241 -2.45 10.34 -3.68
C LEU A 241 -1.71 9.31 -4.53
N ASP A 242 -0.94 9.83 -5.50
CA ASP A 242 -0.10 9.02 -6.38
C ASP A 242 1.36 9.36 -6.12
N THR A 243 2.04 8.50 -5.37
CA THR A 243 3.47 8.62 -5.13
C THR A 243 4.18 7.38 -5.67
N PRO A 244 5.37 7.52 -6.29
CA PRO A 244 6.12 6.38 -6.82
C PRO A 244 6.33 5.25 -5.80
N GLY A 245 6.44 5.58 -4.51
CA GLY A 245 6.58 4.61 -3.41
C GLY A 245 5.35 3.73 -3.19
N MET A 246 4.16 4.16 -3.63
CA MET A 246 2.91 3.39 -3.55
C MET A 246 2.73 2.41 -4.73
N ARG A 247 3.46 2.60 -5.83
CA ARG A 247 3.34 1.73 -7.03
C ARG A 247 4.24 0.51 -6.98
N GLU A 248 5.35 0.59 -6.24
CA GLU A 248 6.36 -0.47 -6.06
C GLU A 248 6.38 -0.97 -4.61
N ILE A 249 5.21 -1.06 -3.98
CA ILE A 249 5.08 -1.45 -2.58
C ILE A 249 5.69 -2.85 -2.36
N GLN A 250 6.97 -2.85 -1.94
CA GLN A 250 7.64 -3.87 -1.15
C GLN A 250 7.49 -3.52 0.34
N ILE A 251 6.41 -2.82 0.72
CA ILE A 251 6.03 -2.75 2.12
C ILE A 251 5.71 -4.19 2.52
N LEU A 252 6.17 -4.58 3.69
CA LEU A 252 5.98 -5.90 4.24
C LEU A 252 5.01 -5.74 5.39
N ALA A 253 3.88 -6.43 5.27
CA ALA A 253 2.89 -6.45 6.33
C ALA A 253 3.52 -7.11 7.56
N ASP A 254 3.29 -6.51 8.73
CA ASP A 254 3.65 -7.16 10.00
C ASP A 254 2.80 -8.41 10.20
N LYS A 255 3.28 -9.31 11.08
CA LYS A 255 2.67 -10.63 11.28
C LYS A 255 1.18 -10.52 11.66
N GLU A 256 0.83 -9.58 12.55
CA GLU A 256 -0.54 -9.37 13.00
C GLU A 256 -1.48 -9.02 11.83
N ASN A 257 -1.02 -8.17 10.90
CA ASN A 257 -1.82 -7.76 9.73
C ASN A 257 -2.00 -8.87 8.69
N ILE A 258 -1.02 -9.78 8.61
CA ILE A 258 -1.16 -10.99 7.79
C ILE A 258 -2.22 -11.90 8.43
N GLU A 259 -2.18 -12.12 9.74
CA GLU A 259 -3.15 -12.95 10.45
C GLU A 259 -4.59 -12.45 10.30
N GLU A 260 -4.81 -11.13 10.18
CA GLU A 260 -6.13 -10.55 9.89
C GLU A 260 -6.64 -10.81 8.47
N VAL A 261 -5.77 -10.97 7.48
CA VAL A 261 -6.18 -11.36 6.11
C VAL A 261 -6.47 -12.86 6.01
N PHE A 262 -5.78 -13.66 6.81
CA PHE A 262 -5.91 -15.11 6.85
C PHE A 262 -6.59 -15.56 8.16
N THR A 263 -7.68 -14.87 8.53
CA THR A 263 -8.36 -15.09 9.84
C THR A 263 -8.72 -16.54 10.08
N GLU A 264 -9.16 -17.28 9.05
CA GLU A 264 -9.52 -18.68 9.18
C GLU A 264 -8.32 -19.57 9.52
N ILE A 265 -7.13 -19.26 8.97
CA ILE A 265 -5.88 -19.95 9.31
C ILE A 265 -5.47 -19.59 10.74
N HIS A 266 -5.49 -18.31 11.10
CA HIS A 266 -5.12 -17.85 12.45
C HIS A 266 -6.03 -18.45 13.54
N GLN A 267 -7.35 -18.51 13.30
CA GLN A 267 -8.30 -19.13 14.23
C GLN A 267 -8.06 -20.64 14.40
N LEU A 268 -7.69 -21.35 13.32
CA LEU A 268 -7.35 -22.77 13.38
C LEU A 268 -5.98 -23.03 14.01
N ALA A 269 -5.02 -22.11 13.85
CA ALA A 269 -3.70 -22.21 14.48
C ALA A 269 -3.81 -22.35 16.01
N ASN A 270 -4.79 -21.68 16.63
CA ASN A 270 -5.09 -21.79 18.06
C ASN A 270 -5.60 -23.19 18.49
N LYS A 271 -5.96 -24.05 17.54
CA LYS A 271 -6.39 -25.44 17.77
C LYS A 271 -5.29 -26.46 17.44
N CYS A 272 -4.12 -26.00 17.00
CA CYS A 272 -3.00 -26.89 16.78
C CYS A 272 -2.51 -27.50 18.10
N LYS A 273 -1.99 -28.73 18.02
CA LYS A 273 -1.39 -29.43 19.17
C LYS A 273 -0.20 -28.66 19.79
N PHE A 274 0.55 -27.93 18.96
CA PHE A 274 1.73 -27.17 19.36
C PHE A 274 1.48 -25.66 19.19
N SER A 275 1.93 -24.86 20.15
CA SER A 275 1.79 -23.40 20.15
C SER A 275 2.69 -22.69 19.13
N ASP A 276 3.76 -23.35 18.67
CA ASP A 276 4.74 -22.84 17.70
C ASP A 276 4.63 -23.55 16.34
N CYS A 277 3.45 -24.12 16.03
CA CYS A 277 3.19 -24.82 14.78
C CYS A 277 3.37 -23.88 13.57
N LYS A 278 4.25 -24.26 12.64
CA LYS A 278 4.48 -23.57 11.35
C LYS A 278 3.52 -24.05 10.26
N HIS A 279 2.68 -25.02 10.62
CA HIS A 279 1.70 -25.66 9.77
C HIS A 279 2.32 -26.39 8.58
N GLU A 280 3.59 -26.80 8.61
CA GLU A 280 4.28 -27.44 7.49
C GLU A 280 4.04 -28.94 7.45
N ASN A 281 4.40 -29.65 8.52
CA ASN A 281 4.36 -31.11 8.63
C ASN A 281 4.05 -31.59 10.06
N GLU A 282 3.68 -30.69 10.97
CA GLU A 282 3.55 -31.00 12.39
C GLU A 282 2.34 -31.92 12.67
N PRO A 283 2.53 -32.96 13.51
CA PRO A 283 1.44 -33.87 13.85
C PRO A 283 0.39 -33.17 14.74
N GLY A 284 -0.88 -33.32 14.41
CA GLY A 284 -1.98 -32.64 15.12
C GLY A 284 -2.10 -31.16 14.76
N CYS A 285 -1.66 -30.77 13.56
CA CYS A 285 -1.92 -29.44 13.01
C CYS A 285 -3.36 -29.35 12.47
N ALA A 286 -4.21 -28.59 13.16
CA ALA A 286 -5.59 -28.36 12.75
C ALA A 286 -5.70 -27.68 11.37
N VAL A 287 -4.75 -26.81 11.03
CA VAL A 287 -4.70 -26.14 9.71
C VAL A 287 -4.47 -27.15 8.59
N LEU A 288 -3.52 -28.08 8.74
CA LEU A 288 -3.23 -29.12 7.74
C LEU A 288 -4.41 -30.09 7.57
N GLU A 289 -5.13 -30.38 8.65
CA GLU A 289 -6.36 -31.18 8.60
C GLU A 289 -7.45 -30.49 7.75
N GLN A 290 -7.64 -29.18 7.90
CA GLN A 290 -8.60 -28.43 7.09
C GLN A 290 -8.17 -28.30 5.62
N VAL A 291 -6.87 -28.28 5.33
CA VAL A 291 -6.37 -28.39 3.95
C VAL A 291 -6.65 -29.77 3.36
N ALA A 292 -6.41 -30.84 4.13
CA ALA A 292 -6.65 -32.22 3.68
C ALA A 292 -8.12 -32.50 3.37
N THR A 293 -9.05 -31.84 4.08
CA THR A 293 -10.50 -31.93 3.85
C THR A 293 -11.02 -30.95 2.79
N GLY A 294 -10.16 -30.08 2.24
CA GLY A 294 -10.52 -29.10 1.22
C GLY A 294 -11.26 -27.86 1.74
N GLN A 295 -11.37 -27.69 3.05
CA GLN A 295 -11.96 -26.48 3.65
C GLN A 295 -11.03 -25.27 3.51
N ILE A 296 -9.72 -25.49 3.49
CA ILE A 296 -8.71 -24.48 3.16
C ILE A 296 -8.02 -24.87 1.87
N ASP A 297 -7.99 -23.95 0.92
CA ASP A 297 -7.22 -24.10 -0.32
C ASP A 297 -5.71 -24.17 0.01
N ALA A 298 -5.02 -25.18 -0.51
CA ALA A 298 -3.58 -25.35 -0.35
C ALA A 298 -2.78 -24.12 -0.82
N ARG A 299 -3.22 -23.46 -1.90
CA ARG A 299 -2.65 -22.19 -2.39
C ARG A 299 -2.66 -21.12 -1.30
N ARG A 300 -3.77 -21.02 -0.56
CA ARG A 300 -3.99 -20.00 0.47
C ARG A 300 -3.06 -20.22 1.65
N LEU A 301 -2.88 -21.47 2.09
CA LEU A 301 -1.90 -21.82 3.12
C LEU A 301 -0.46 -21.57 2.66
N GLU A 302 -0.11 -21.92 1.42
CA GLU A 302 1.22 -21.64 0.86
C GLU A 302 1.51 -20.13 0.84
N ASN A 303 0.55 -19.32 0.40
CA ASN A 303 0.71 -17.87 0.39
C ASN A 303 0.84 -17.29 1.81
N TYR A 304 0.03 -17.77 2.76
CA TYR A 304 0.16 -17.39 4.17
C TYR A 304 1.57 -17.66 4.70
N ARG A 305 2.09 -18.89 4.54
CA ARG A 305 3.45 -19.24 5.02
C ARG A 305 4.51 -18.37 4.35
N LYS A 306 4.36 -18.10 3.05
CA LYS A 306 5.29 -17.23 2.32
C LYS A 306 5.31 -15.81 2.90
N LEU A 307 4.14 -15.23 3.17
CA LEU A 307 4.03 -13.89 3.76
C LEU A 307 4.58 -13.85 5.19
N ILE A 308 4.31 -14.87 6.01
CA ILE A 308 4.84 -14.97 7.38
C ILE A 308 6.37 -15.08 7.36
N HIS A 309 6.94 -15.94 6.50
CA HIS A 309 8.39 -16.06 6.36
C HIS A 309 9.04 -14.77 5.85
N GLU A 310 8.39 -14.07 4.91
CA GLU A 310 8.80 -12.73 4.46
C GLU A 310 8.77 -11.74 5.64
N ALA A 311 7.72 -11.71 6.46
CA ALA A 311 7.60 -10.82 7.62
C ALA A 311 8.68 -11.12 8.68
N GLU A 312 8.90 -12.38 9.04
CA GLU A 312 9.94 -12.82 9.96
C GLU A 312 11.34 -12.44 9.48
N PHE A 313 11.64 -12.64 8.20
CA PHE A 313 12.94 -12.26 7.65
C PHE A 313 13.22 -10.76 7.78
N ASN A 314 12.17 -9.94 7.79
CA ASN A 314 12.28 -8.48 7.85
C ASN A 314 12.12 -7.90 9.26
N SER A 315 11.62 -8.67 10.23
CA SER A 315 11.65 -8.32 11.66
C SER A 315 13.02 -8.56 12.29
N ILE A 316 13.82 -9.47 11.73
CA ILE A 316 15.20 -9.74 12.16
C ILE A 316 16.07 -8.47 12.00
N SER A 317 16.81 -8.13 13.05
CA SER A 317 17.71 -6.98 13.03
C SER A 317 18.82 -7.15 11.97
N ILE A 318 19.39 -6.05 11.46
CA ILE A 318 20.53 -6.10 10.54
C ILE A 318 21.70 -6.91 11.13
N ALA A 319 21.87 -6.86 12.47
CA ALA A 319 22.90 -7.61 13.19
C ALA A 319 22.68 -9.13 13.10
N GLU A 320 21.45 -9.58 13.32
CA GLU A 320 21.07 -10.99 13.20
C GLU A 320 21.04 -11.47 11.75
N LYS A 321 20.64 -10.60 10.81
CA LYS A 321 20.72 -10.90 9.36
C LYS A 321 22.15 -11.14 8.91
N ARG A 322 23.10 -10.30 9.34
CA ARG A 322 24.54 -10.52 9.11
C ARG A 322 25.06 -11.76 9.81
N ALA A 323 24.58 -12.08 11.01
CA ALA A 323 24.95 -13.30 11.70
C ALA A 323 24.48 -14.54 10.92
N LYS A 324 23.24 -14.54 10.42
CA LYS A 324 22.68 -15.59 9.54
C LYS A 324 23.43 -15.70 8.21
N GLU A 325 23.75 -14.59 7.55
CA GLU A 325 24.56 -14.61 6.32
C GLU A 325 25.97 -15.17 6.56
N LYS A 326 26.60 -14.79 7.68
CA LYS A 326 27.91 -15.30 8.08
C LYS A 326 27.87 -16.79 8.43
N SER A 327 26.80 -17.28 9.08
CA SER A 327 26.64 -18.71 9.34
C SER A 327 26.35 -19.49 8.07
N LEU A 328 25.53 -18.96 7.17
CA LEU A 328 25.21 -19.58 5.88
C LEU A 328 26.44 -19.66 4.97
N SER A 329 27.23 -18.58 4.91
CA SER A 329 28.50 -18.55 4.16
C SER A 329 29.52 -19.55 4.71
N LYS A 330 29.64 -19.68 6.04
CA LYS A 330 30.46 -20.73 6.67
C LYS A 330 29.96 -22.13 6.33
N PHE A 331 28.64 -22.34 6.35
CA PHE A 331 28.05 -23.62 5.97
C PHE A 331 28.41 -23.99 4.52
N TYR A 332 28.17 -23.10 3.55
CA TYR A 332 28.55 -23.35 2.16
C TYR A 332 30.05 -23.60 1.98
N HIS A 333 30.90 -22.86 2.68
CA HIS A 333 32.33 -23.05 2.62
C HIS A 333 32.75 -24.44 3.14
N ASN A 334 32.19 -24.86 4.27
CA ASN A 334 32.45 -26.18 4.84
C ASN A 334 31.92 -27.30 3.93
N THR A 335 30.69 -27.18 3.41
CA THR A 335 30.11 -28.16 2.47
C THR A 335 30.95 -28.27 1.20
N MET A 336 31.49 -27.16 0.69
CA MET A 336 32.40 -27.20 -0.45
C MET A 336 33.71 -27.93 -0.11
N ILE A 337 34.32 -27.64 1.05
CA ILE A 337 35.54 -28.34 1.50
C ILE A 337 35.30 -29.83 1.65
N ASP A 338 34.19 -30.23 2.27
CA ASP A 338 33.84 -31.64 2.46
C ASP A 338 33.60 -32.33 1.12
N SER A 339 32.95 -31.65 0.17
CA SER A 339 32.78 -32.17 -1.20
C SER A 339 34.11 -32.37 -1.93
N TYR A 340 35.10 -31.52 -1.69
CA TYR A 340 36.44 -31.63 -2.27
C TYR A 340 37.23 -32.79 -1.66
N LYS A 341 37.09 -33.04 -0.35
CA LYS A 341 37.71 -34.18 0.35
C LYS A 341 37.14 -35.52 -0.15
N ILE A 342 35.82 -35.61 -0.25
CA ILE A 342 35.12 -36.78 -0.81
C ILE A 342 35.59 -37.07 -2.24
N LYS A 343 35.76 -36.04 -3.08
CA LYS A 343 36.29 -36.20 -4.45
C LYS A 343 37.76 -36.62 -4.51
N ARG A 344 38.53 -36.42 -3.44
CA ARG A 344 39.94 -36.81 -3.32
C ARG A 344 40.15 -38.17 -2.65
N GLY A 345 39.08 -38.79 -2.12
CA GLY A 345 39.14 -40.09 -1.45
C GLY A 345 39.72 -40.04 -0.04
N GLU A 346 39.64 -38.88 0.63
CA GLU A 346 40.01 -38.70 2.05
C GLU A 346 38.82 -38.90 3.00
#